data_AF-A0A0E0H5D9-F1
#
_entry.id   AF-A0A0E0H5D9-F1
#
_cell.length_a   1.000
_cell.length_b   1.000
_cell.length_c   1.000
_cell.angle_alpha   90.00
_cell.angle_beta   90.00
_cell.angle_gamma   90.00
#
_symmetry.space_group_name_H-M   'P 1'
#
loop_
_entity.id
_entity.type
_entity.pdbx_description
1 polymer ?
#
loop_
_entity_poly.entity_id
_entity_poly.type
_entity_poly.pdbx_seq_one_letter_code
_entity_poly.pdbx_strand_id
1 'polypeptide(L)'
;MGREVAESCVDGVVMQMVAAYCGGFYAAKPELAARRIEAIGFQVGHQLTERYTMERPRFSDHLEAIKFICKDFWSELFKKQIDNLKTNHRGTFVLQDNRFRWLTRVSVDPSVESMDATENDSTTLDMSNLPACSFVVRIKT
;
A
#
# COMPACT_ATOMS: atom_id res chain seq x y z
N MET A 1 -0.01 -25.49 14.92
CA MET A 1 -1.19 -24.90 14.25
C MET A 1 -1.14 -23.40 14.51
N GLY A 2 -0.89 -22.59 13.48
CA GLY A 2 -0.85 -21.13 13.64
C GLY A 2 -2.26 -20.59 13.92
N ARG A 3 -2.36 -19.46 14.63
CA ARG A 3 -3.63 -18.73 14.71
C ARG A 3 -3.85 -18.05 13.36
N GLU A 4 -5.00 -18.32 12.75
CA GLU A 4 -5.41 -17.69 11.49
C GLU A 4 -6.40 -16.56 11.78
N VAL A 5 -6.32 -15.49 10.99
CA VAL A 5 -7.21 -14.33 11.06
C VAL A 5 -7.71 -14.06 9.65
N ALA A 6 -8.99 -13.76 9.50
CA ALA A 6 -9.57 -13.45 8.19
C ALA A 6 -8.95 -12.16 7.61
N GLU A 7 -8.70 -12.14 6.29
CA GLU A 7 -8.11 -10.98 5.61
C GLU A 7 -8.96 -9.70 5.82
N SER A 8 -10.29 -9.85 5.86
CA SER A 8 -11.22 -8.76 6.12
C SER A 8 -11.04 -8.10 7.49
N CYS A 9 -10.53 -8.82 8.49
CA CYS A 9 -10.20 -8.23 9.78
C CYS A 9 -9.03 -7.25 9.68
N VAL A 10 -8.03 -7.56 8.85
CA VAL A 10 -6.89 -6.67 8.61
C VAL A 10 -7.34 -5.42 7.89
N ASP A 11 -8.16 -5.56 6.84
CA ASP A 11 -8.73 -4.42 6.11
C ASP A 11 -9.56 -3.51 7.05
N GLY A 12 -10.38 -4.11 7.91
CA GLY A 12 -11.15 -3.38 8.92
C GLY A 12 -10.27 -2.64 9.93
N VAL A 13 -9.22 -3.29 10.44
CA VAL A 13 -8.26 -2.67 11.36
C VAL A 13 -7.54 -1.49 10.70
N VAL A 14 -7.08 -1.65 9.46
CA VAL A 14 -6.39 -0.57 8.72
C VAL A 14 -7.34 0.61 8.49
N MET A 15 -8.56 0.35 8.04
CA MET A 15 -9.56 1.40 7.79
C MET A 15 -9.88 2.17 9.08
N GLN A 16 -10.12 1.46 10.18
CA GLN A 16 -10.42 2.08 11.48
C GLN A 16 -9.21 2.80 12.08
N MET A 17 -7.99 2.31 11.88
CA MET A 17 -6.77 3.01 12.26
C MET A 17 -6.67 4.35 11.54
N VAL A 18 -6.85 4.38 10.22
CA VAL A 18 -6.84 5.64 9.46
C VAL A 18 -7.96 6.58 9.93
N ALA A 19 -9.19 6.07 10.11
CA ALA A 19 -10.32 6.87 10.59
C ALA A 19 -10.07 7.46 11.99
N ALA A 20 -9.52 6.68 12.93
CA ALA A 20 -9.25 7.13 14.29
C ALA A 20 -8.14 8.19 14.35
N TYR A 21 -7.06 8.02 13.58
CA TYR A 21 -5.97 8.99 13.55
C TYR A 21 -6.36 10.27 12.81
N CYS A 22 -6.98 10.15 11.63
CA CYS A 22 -7.32 11.29 10.78
C CYS A 22 -8.59 12.01 11.21
N GLY A 23 -9.57 11.34 11.82
CA GLY A 23 -10.84 11.94 12.25
C GLY A 23 -10.93 12.19 13.76
N GLY A 24 -10.16 11.46 14.57
CA GLY A 24 -10.18 11.54 16.03
C GLY A 24 -8.95 12.26 16.60
N PHE A 25 -7.85 11.52 16.76
CA PHE A 25 -6.68 11.98 17.52
C PHE A 25 -5.97 13.21 16.91
N TYR A 26 -5.94 13.29 15.58
CA TYR A 26 -5.22 14.34 14.85
C TYR A 26 -6.08 14.98 13.76
N ALA A 27 -7.38 15.17 14.02
CA ALA A 27 -8.33 15.75 13.06
C ALA A 27 -7.84 17.06 12.39
N ALA A 28 -7.21 17.95 13.17
CA ALA A 28 -6.67 19.21 12.68
C ALA A 28 -5.20 19.14 12.22
N LYS A 29 -4.56 17.95 12.25
CA LYS A 29 -3.12 17.76 12.02
C LYS A 29 -2.85 16.52 11.14
N PRO A 30 -3.28 16.53 9.87
CA PRO A 30 -3.20 15.36 8.97
C PRO A 30 -1.75 14.85 8.78
N GLU A 31 -0.76 15.74 8.71
CA GLU A 31 0.64 15.32 8.61
C GLU A 31 1.13 14.52 9.82
N LEU A 32 0.67 14.87 11.01
CA LEU A 32 1.04 14.16 12.23
C LEU A 32 0.36 12.78 12.28
N ALA A 33 -0.91 12.69 11.87
CA ALA A 33 -1.59 11.42 11.66
C ALA A 33 -0.82 10.52 10.69
N ALA A 34 -0.44 11.05 9.53
CA ALA A 34 0.32 10.33 8.52
C ALA A 34 1.64 9.78 9.07
N ARG A 35 2.45 10.60 9.75
CA ARG A 35 3.72 10.16 10.36
C ARG A 35 3.53 9.07 11.41
N ARG A 36 2.44 9.12 12.19
CA ARG A 36 2.15 8.09 13.21
C ARG A 36 1.75 6.77 12.56
N ILE A 37 0.90 6.82 11.53
CA ILE A 37 0.51 5.63 10.76
C ILE A 37 1.74 5.04 10.05
N GLU A 38 2.60 5.88 9.46
CA GLU A 38 3.86 5.46 8.85
C GLU A 38 4.76 4.75 9.86
N ALA A 39 4.91 5.27 11.08
CA ALA A 39 5.70 4.63 12.12
C ALA A 39 5.15 3.24 12.52
N ILE A 40 3.83 3.08 12.57
CA ILE A 40 3.20 1.77 12.79
C ILE A 40 3.53 0.83 11.62
N GLY A 41 3.35 1.31 10.39
CA GLY A 41 3.68 0.55 9.18
C GLY A 41 5.14 0.11 9.13
N PHE A 42 6.07 0.97 9.54
CA PHE A 42 7.49 0.64 9.64
C PHE A 42 7.75 -0.49 10.64
N GLN A 43 7.17 -0.42 11.84
CA GLN A 43 7.36 -1.44 12.88
C GLN A 43 6.77 -2.79 12.48
N VAL A 44 5.59 -2.79 11.84
CA VAL A 44 4.98 -4.02 11.32
C VAL A 44 5.81 -4.58 10.17
N GLY A 45 6.21 -3.75 9.21
CA GLY A 45 7.02 -4.14 8.06
C GLY A 45 8.38 -4.72 8.47
N HIS A 46 9.03 -4.15 9.49
CA HIS A 46 10.29 -4.65 10.03
C HIS A 46 10.14 -6.10 10.55
N GLN A 47 9.17 -6.33 11.44
CA GLN A 47 8.92 -7.65 12.04
C GLN A 47 8.52 -8.70 10.99
N LEU A 48 7.69 -8.31 10.01
CA LEU A 48 7.32 -9.20 8.92
C LEU A 48 8.51 -9.55 8.03
N THR A 49 9.37 -8.57 7.74
CA THR A 49 10.57 -8.80 6.95
C THR A 49 11.48 -9.80 7.66
N GLU A 50 11.79 -9.60 8.95
CA GLU A 50 12.61 -10.54 9.74
C GLU A 50 12.04 -11.97 9.67
N ARG A 51 10.72 -12.10 9.83
CA ARG A 51 10.04 -13.40 9.76
C ARG A 51 10.15 -14.04 8.36
N TYR A 52 9.94 -13.29 7.29
CA TYR A 52 9.92 -13.81 5.92
C TYR A 52 11.31 -14.00 5.31
N THR A 53 12.35 -13.45 5.93
CA THR A 53 13.75 -13.63 5.52
C THR A 53 14.54 -14.54 6.45
N MET A 54 13.93 -15.11 7.49
CA MET A 54 14.62 -15.94 8.50
C MET A 54 15.45 -17.08 7.89
N GLU A 55 14.89 -17.80 6.92
CA GLU A 55 15.52 -18.95 6.24
C GLU A 55 16.18 -18.56 4.91
N ARG A 56 16.27 -17.26 4.62
CA ARG A 56 16.81 -16.76 3.35
C ARG A 56 18.27 -16.34 3.51
N PRO A 57 19.12 -16.60 2.50
CA PRO A 57 20.41 -15.94 2.42
C PRO A 57 20.26 -14.42 2.47
N ARG A 58 21.27 -13.73 2.99
CA ARG A 58 21.30 -12.26 2.96
C ARG A 58 21.28 -11.78 1.50
N PHE A 59 20.52 -10.72 1.24
CA PHE A 59 20.51 -10.08 -0.07
C PHE A 59 21.91 -9.59 -0.45
N SER A 60 22.37 -9.92 -1.65
CA SER A 60 23.70 -9.50 -2.11
C SER A 60 23.70 -8.05 -2.60
N ASP A 61 22.55 -7.53 -3.02
CA ASP A 61 22.40 -6.16 -3.48
C ASP A 61 21.00 -5.60 -3.22
N HIS A 62 20.85 -4.31 -3.52
CA HIS A 62 19.58 -3.60 -3.38
C HIS A 62 18.48 -4.10 -4.34
N LEU A 63 18.85 -4.59 -5.54
CA LEU A 63 17.87 -5.07 -6.51
C LEU A 63 17.23 -6.37 -6.02
N GLU A 64 17.98 -7.27 -5.38
CA GLU A 64 17.45 -8.47 -4.76
C GLU A 64 16.46 -8.15 -3.64
N ALA A 65 16.80 -7.19 -2.77
CA ALA A 65 15.89 -6.73 -1.72
C ALA A 65 14.59 -6.16 -2.31
N ILE A 66 14.67 -5.36 -3.38
CA ILE A 66 13.50 -4.82 -4.08
C ILE A 66 12.68 -5.93 -4.74
N LYS A 67 13.31 -6.94 -5.34
CA LYS A 67 12.62 -8.11 -5.93
C LYS A 67 11.87 -8.90 -4.85
N PHE A 68 12.48 -9.10 -3.69
CA PHE A 68 11.82 -9.72 -2.53
C PHE A 68 10.57 -8.92 -2.12
N ILE A 69 10.66 -7.58 -2.06
CA ILE A 69 9.51 -6.73 -1.75
C ILE A 69 8.41 -6.91 -2.81
N CYS A 70 8.76 -6.86 -4.10
CA CYS A 70 7.81 -6.91 -5.20
C CYS A 70 7.11 -8.27 -5.35
N LYS A 71 7.79 -9.36 -4.97
CA LYS A 71 7.31 -10.71 -5.17
C LYS A 71 6.82 -11.33 -3.88
N ASP A 72 7.75 -11.68 -3.00
CA ASP A 72 7.46 -12.45 -1.79
C ASP A 72 6.67 -11.63 -0.77
N PHE A 73 7.19 -10.45 -0.40
CA PHE A 73 6.56 -9.63 0.64
C PHE A 73 5.16 -9.16 0.22
N TRP A 74 5.01 -8.68 -1.03
CA TRP A 74 3.71 -8.27 -1.57
C TRP A 74 2.74 -9.45 -1.68
N SER A 75 3.21 -10.62 -2.10
CA SER A 75 2.35 -11.81 -2.20
C SER A 75 1.87 -12.29 -0.84
N GLU A 76 2.69 -12.21 0.21
CA GLU A 76 2.26 -12.57 1.55
C GLU A 76 1.13 -11.65 2.07
N LEU A 77 1.24 -10.34 1.83
CA LEU A 77 0.28 -9.34 2.30
C LEU A 77 -0.99 -9.23 1.46
N PHE A 78 -0.85 -9.24 0.13
CA PHE A 78 -1.93 -8.89 -0.81
C PHE A 78 -2.31 -10.03 -1.75
N LYS A 79 -1.69 -11.20 -1.59
CA LYS A 79 -1.91 -12.39 -2.44
C LYS A 79 -1.68 -12.12 -3.93
N LYS A 80 -0.80 -11.16 -4.22
CA LYS A 80 -0.36 -10.79 -5.57
C LYS A 80 1.02 -10.14 -5.55
N GLN A 81 1.67 -10.07 -6.71
CA GLN A 81 2.92 -9.35 -6.90
C GLN A 81 2.67 -7.89 -7.31
N ILE A 82 3.71 -7.06 -7.21
CA ILE A 82 3.73 -5.73 -7.82
C ILE A 82 3.59 -5.84 -9.35
N ASP A 83 2.75 -4.99 -9.94
CA ASP A 83 2.41 -5.05 -11.35
C ASP A 83 3.54 -4.46 -12.23
N ASN A 84 4.19 -3.39 -11.78
CA ASN A 84 5.29 -2.76 -12.51
C ASN A 84 6.42 -2.33 -11.57
N LEU A 85 7.66 -2.65 -11.93
CA LEU A 85 8.86 -2.18 -11.26
C LEU A 85 9.70 -1.36 -12.24
N LYS A 86 9.90 -0.09 -11.93
CA LYS A 86 10.83 0.80 -12.66
C LYS A 86 12.00 1.19 -11.77
N THR A 87 13.16 1.40 -12.35
CA THR A 87 14.35 1.90 -11.63
C THR A 87 15.12 2.87 -12.51
N ASN A 88 15.81 3.82 -11.88
CA ASN A 88 16.78 4.68 -12.56
C ASN A 88 18.22 4.13 -12.46
N HIS A 89 18.41 2.92 -11.91
CA HIS A 89 19.72 2.31 -11.64
C HIS A 89 20.64 3.14 -10.73
N ARG A 90 20.11 4.19 -10.09
CA ARG A 90 20.83 5.10 -9.17
C ARG A 90 20.14 5.12 -7.80
N GLY A 91 19.69 3.95 -7.34
CA GLY A 91 19.08 3.77 -6.02
C GLY A 91 17.62 4.24 -5.89
N THR A 92 16.94 4.63 -6.99
CA THR A 92 15.50 4.93 -6.96
C THR A 92 14.71 3.85 -7.70
N PHE A 93 13.66 3.37 -7.05
CA PHE A 93 12.73 2.37 -7.56
C PHE A 93 11.29 2.88 -7.45
N VAL A 94 10.45 2.54 -8.43
CA VAL A 94 9.02 2.83 -8.43
C VAL A 94 8.28 1.51 -8.58
N LEU A 95 7.51 1.16 -7.56
CA LEU A 95 6.71 -0.06 -7.48
C LEU A 95 5.26 0.35 -7.72
N GLN A 96 4.64 -0.16 -8.77
CA GLN A 96 3.26 0.17 -9.14
C GLN A 96 2.33 -0.99 -8.84
N ASP A 97 1.26 -0.71 -8.10
CA ASP A 97 0.16 -1.61 -7.82
C ASP A 97 -1.12 -1.02 -8.46
N ASN A 98 -1.62 -1.67 -9.50
CA ASN A 98 -2.76 -1.17 -10.27
C ASN A 98 -4.11 -1.33 -9.56
N ARG A 99 -4.18 -2.20 -8.55
CA ARG A 99 -5.41 -2.51 -7.81
C ARG A 99 -5.06 -2.69 -6.34
N PHE A 100 -4.60 -1.60 -5.74
CA PHE A 100 -4.10 -1.65 -4.38
C PHE A 100 -5.26 -1.89 -3.42
N ARG A 101 -5.26 -3.07 -2.76
CA ARG A 101 -6.42 -3.64 -2.05
C ARG A 101 -7.11 -2.64 -1.13
N TRP A 102 -6.35 -1.91 -0.33
CA TRP A 102 -6.90 -0.97 0.65
C TRP A 102 -7.61 0.24 0.06
N LEU A 103 -7.33 0.60 -1.20
CA LEU A 103 -7.97 1.72 -1.89
C LEU A 103 -9.03 1.28 -2.90
N THR A 104 -9.15 -0.02 -3.19
CA THR A 104 -10.13 -0.54 -4.16
C THR A 104 -11.59 -0.17 -3.88
N ARG A 105 -11.93 0.16 -2.63
CA ARG A 105 -13.29 0.54 -2.20
C ARG A 105 -13.45 2.03 -1.94
N VAL A 106 -12.43 2.83 -2.20
CA VAL A 106 -12.50 4.28 -2.07
C VAL A 106 -13.14 4.82 -3.35
N SER A 107 -14.30 5.47 -3.20
CA SER A 107 -14.92 6.22 -4.30
C SER A 107 -14.07 7.44 -4.61
N VAL A 108 -13.66 7.59 -5.86
CA VAL A 108 -13.12 8.86 -6.35
C VAL A 108 -14.28 9.83 -6.45
N ASP A 109 -14.18 10.99 -5.77
CA ASP A 109 -15.14 12.07 -5.97
C ASP A 109 -14.90 12.65 -7.38
N PRO A 110 -15.88 12.58 -8.31
CA PRO A 110 -15.71 13.05 -9.68
C PRO A 110 -15.49 14.57 -9.78
N SER A 111 -15.61 15.32 -8.68
CA SER A 111 -15.39 16.78 -8.66
C SER A 111 -13.96 17.24 -9.02
N VAL A 112 -13.00 16.33 -9.19
CA VAL A 112 -11.62 16.66 -9.61
C VAL A 112 -11.40 16.54 -11.13
N GLU A 113 -12.35 15.95 -11.86
CA GLU A 113 -12.28 15.81 -13.33
C GLU A 113 -13.45 16.53 -14.01
N SER A 114 -13.25 17.83 -14.23
CA SER A 114 -13.95 18.70 -15.20
C SER A 114 -15.44 19.01 -15.01
N MET A 115 -15.73 20.31 -15.01
CA MET A 115 -16.91 20.89 -15.64
C MET A 115 -17.03 20.33 -17.08
N ASP A 116 -17.73 19.21 -17.29
CA ASP A 116 -18.72 19.08 -18.37
C ASP A 116 -19.52 17.76 -18.27
N ALA A 117 -20.82 17.89 -18.58
CA ALA A 117 -21.79 16.86 -18.98
C ALA A 117 -22.31 15.77 -18.00
N THR A 118 -23.51 16.06 -17.50
CA THR A 118 -24.78 15.28 -17.45
C THR A 118 -24.85 13.82 -16.95
N GLU A 119 -25.80 13.62 -16.03
CA GLU A 119 -26.27 12.40 -15.35
C GLU A 119 -26.56 11.18 -16.23
N ASN A 120 -26.19 9.98 -15.76
CA ASN A 120 -27.12 8.88 -15.47
C ASN A 120 -26.45 7.63 -14.84
N ASP A 121 -27.04 7.21 -13.72
CA ASP A 121 -27.36 5.86 -13.24
C ASP A 121 -26.34 4.69 -13.24
N SER A 122 -26.42 3.90 -12.16
CA SER A 122 -25.68 2.68 -11.79
C SER A 122 -24.18 2.86 -11.45
N THR A 123 -23.89 3.09 -10.17
CA THR A 123 -22.53 2.95 -9.60
C THR A 123 -22.13 1.48 -9.50
N THR A 124 -22.01 0.80 -10.64
CA THR A 124 -20.99 -0.25 -10.72
C THR A 124 -19.66 0.47 -10.62
N LEU A 125 -18.97 0.34 -9.48
CA LEU A 125 -17.59 0.82 -9.36
C LEU A 125 -16.81 0.20 -10.51
N ASP A 126 -16.52 0.99 -11.54
CA ASP A 126 -15.65 0.55 -12.61
C ASP A 126 -14.25 0.46 -12.02
N MET A 127 -13.92 -0.77 -11.59
CA MET A 127 -12.65 -1.08 -10.95
C MET A 127 -11.45 -0.83 -11.87
N SER A 128 -11.67 -0.50 -13.15
CA SER A 128 -10.64 -0.10 -14.10
C SER A 128 -10.22 1.38 -13.98
N ASN A 129 -11.03 2.23 -13.34
CA ASN A 129 -10.75 3.67 -13.16
C ASN A 129 -10.15 4.02 -11.79
N LEU A 130 -9.87 3.05 -10.92
CA LEU A 130 -9.13 3.32 -9.68
C LEU A 130 -7.69 3.72 -10.00
N PRO A 131 -7.16 4.80 -9.40
CA PRO A 131 -5.81 5.23 -9.66
C PRO A 131 -4.82 4.16 -9.19
N ALA A 132 -3.91 3.76 -10.08
CA ALA A 132 -2.81 2.89 -9.73
C ALA A 132 -1.95 3.55 -8.63
N CYS A 133 -1.61 2.78 -7.60
CA CYS A 133 -0.74 3.24 -6.53
C CYS A 133 0.73 3.09 -6.93
N SER A 134 1.52 4.13 -6.74
CA SER A 134 2.96 4.11 -6.98
C SER A 134 3.73 4.36 -5.69
N PHE A 135 4.58 3.42 -5.31
CA PHE A 135 5.46 3.50 -4.15
C PHE A 135 6.88 3.78 -4.60
N VAL A 136 7.43 4.94 -4.20
CA VAL A 136 8.78 5.36 -4.57
C VAL A 136 9.75 5.02 -3.45
N VAL A 137 10.65 4.07 -3.72
CA VAL A 137 11.71 3.67 -2.79
C VAL A 137 13.01 4.35 -3.20
N ARG A 138 13.61 5.12 -2.29
CA ARG A 138 14.91 5.77 -2.48
C ARG A 138 15.90 5.22 -1.46
N ILE A 139 16.92 4.54 -1.95
CA ILE A 139 17.99 4.00 -1.13
C ILE A 139 19.07 5.07 -1.02
N LYS A 140 19.34 5.52 0.20
CA LYS A 140 20.48 6.38 0.49
C LYS A 140 21.69 5.49 0.73
N THR A 141 22.70 5.62 -0.12
CA THR A 141 24.04 5.07 0.08
C THR A 141 24.84 5.93 1.04
#